data_AF-A0A9X6QLC3-F1
#
_entry.id   AF-A0A9X6QLC3-F1
#
_cell.length_a   1.000
_cell.length_b   1.000
_cell.length_c   1.000
_cell.angle_alpha   90.00
_cell.angle_beta   90.00
_cell.angle_gamma   90.00
#
_symmetry.space_group_name_H-M   'P 1'
#
loop_
_entity.id
_entity.type
_entity.pdbx_description
1 polymer ?
#
loop_
_entity_poly.entity_id
_entity_poly.type
_entity_poly.pdbx_seq_one_letter_code
_entity_poly.pdbx_strand_id
1 'polypeptide(L)'
;MKKSKFLNLTTAATLSLSLLFTGAVSAATEENFSPKQISLDKVTSEKIDMYQLNQIQDTFTKNTENQVTFYWKNTQGIEEAIDLSVRTDARGNITSVNEVTTHDNLVDSLVKKKKPGKPGKGSSPKVPYKLNGGTNKSNFINEHAYNRHKYNPKEKSTSSKTQYGRDVDVKKLREETMHNYENKWSQTDNKGNRTTTYAKQFDGNISTSDSSTSHHRVIINHSDSSRSTQFPLYLKN
;
A
#
# COMPACT_ATOMS: atom_id res chain seq x y z
N MET A 1 -24.85 -53.43 -47.62
CA MET A 1 -25.98 -53.94 -46.81
C MET A 1 -25.76 -55.42 -46.54
N LYS A 2 -26.20 -55.96 -45.37
CA LYS A 2 -25.76 -57.25 -44.75
C LYS A 2 -24.31 -57.14 -44.22
N LYS A 3 -23.94 -57.62 -43.02
CA LYS A 3 -24.62 -58.35 -41.92
C LYS A 3 -23.95 -57.97 -40.58
N SER A 4 -24.70 -57.87 -39.48
CA SER A 4 -24.29 -58.35 -38.15
C SER A 4 -25.50 -58.40 -37.21
N LYS A 5 -25.67 -59.49 -36.47
CA LYS A 5 -26.69 -59.72 -35.42
C LYS A 5 -25.99 -60.40 -34.24
N PHE A 6 -26.17 -59.89 -33.03
CA PHE A 6 -26.16 -60.61 -31.75
C PHE A 6 -27.09 -59.81 -30.83
N LEU A 7 -28.29 -60.32 -30.48
CA LEU A 7 -28.63 -61.07 -29.25
C LEU A 7 -28.19 -60.30 -27.98
N ASN A 8 -29.14 -59.78 -27.17
CA ASN A 8 -29.93 -60.49 -26.12
C ASN A 8 -29.03 -61.14 -25.06
N LEU A 9 -29.24 -61.04 -23.75
CA LEU A 9 -30.39 -60.67 -22.88
C LEU A 9 -29.79 -60.07 -21.56
N THR A 10 -30.45 -59.27 -20.72
CA THR A 10 -31.41 -59.74 -19.68
C THR A 10 -32.23 -58.60 -19.04
N THR A 11 -33.50 -58.90 -18.75
CA THR A 11 -34.40 -58.25 -17.77
C THR A 11 -33.90 -58.52 -16.32
N ALA A 12 -34.26 -57.84 -15.22
CA ALA A 12 -35.28 -56.82 -14.89
C ALA A 12 -34.71 -55.92 -13.72
N ALA A 13 -35.41 -55.09 -12.93
CA ALA A 13 -36.85 -54.87 -12.70
C ALA A 13 -37.18 -53.45 -12.13
N THR A 14 -38.44 -53.30 -11.71
CA THR A 14 -39.12 -52.21 -10.95
C THR A 14 -38.56 -51.95 -9.54
N LEU A 15 -38.60 -50.74 -8.96
CA LEU A 15 -39.83 -50.07 -8.49
C LEU A 15 -39.65 -48.55 -8.27
N SER A 16 -40.76 -47.81 -8.27
CA SER A 16 -40.83 -46.37 -8.03
C SER A 16 -40.84 -45.97 -6.55
N LEU A 17 -40.19 -44.86 -6.19
CA LEU A 17 -40.74 -43.96 -5.16
C LEU A 17 -40.34 -42.50 -5.44
N SER A 18 -41.31 -41.70 -5.86
CA SER A 18 -41.19 -40.24 -5.95
C SER A 18 -41.26 -39.62 -4.56
N LEU A 19 -40.17 -39.02 -4.08
CA LEU A 19 -40.17 -38.20 -2.88
C LEU A 19 -39.94 -36.74 -3.26
N LEU A 20 -41.03 -35.96 -3.30
CA LEU A 20 -40.98 -34.51 -3.39
C LEU A 20 -40.46 -33.95 -2.06
N PHE A 21 -39.18 -33.56 -2.01
CA PHE A 21 -38.66 -32.70 -0.96
C PHE A 21 -38.56 -31.27 -1.46
N THR A 22 -39.65 -30.52 -1.27
CA THR A 22 -39.61 -29.05 -1.30
C THR A 22 -38.90 -28.55 -0.05
N GLY A 23 -37.60 -28.28 -0.16
CA GLY A 23 -36.80 -27.69 0.91
C GLY A 23 -35.84 -26.66 0.33
N ALA A 24 -36.03 -25.39 0.67
CA ALA A 24 -35.15 -24.32 0.20
C ALA A 24 -33.76 -24.45 0.84
N VAL A 25 -32.74 -24.69 0.02
CA VAL A 25 -31.35 -24.42 0.36
C VAL A 25 -30.89 -23.29 -0.54
N SER A 26 -30.76 -22.09 0.04
CA SER A 26 -30.04 -21.00 -0.63
C SER A 26 -28.62 -21.48 -0.89
N ALA A 27 -28.24 -21.61 -2.16
CA ALA A 27 -26.88 -21.94 -2.53
C ALA A 27 -25.96 -20.81 -2.06
N ALA A 28 -25.32 -21.02 -0.90
CA ALA A 28 -24.12 -20.28 -0.56
C ALA A 28 -23.08 -20.64 -1.62
N THR A 29 -22.73 -19.67 -2.46
CA THR A 29 -21.63 -19.81 -3.40
C THR A 29 -20.35 -19.96 -2.61
N GLU A 30 -19.91 -21.21 -2.40
CA GLU A 30 -18.54 -21.50 -2.02
C GLU A 30 -17.63 -21.01 -3.16
N GLU A 31 -17.06 -19.81 -2.97
CA GLU A 31 -16.01 -19.31 -3.84
C GLU A 31 -14.82 -20.26 -3.75
N ASN A 32 -14.70 -21.13 -4.74
CA ASN A 32 -13.64 -22.13 -4.85
C ASN A 32 -12.31 -21.45 -5.21
N PHE A 33 -11.69 -20.80 -4.22
CA PHE A 33 -10.37 -20.20 -4.36
C PHE A 33 -9.32 -21.29 -4.66
N SER A 34 -8.73 -21.24 -5.85
CA SER A 34 -7.71 -22.20 -6.27
C SER A 34 -6.47 -22.09 -5.36
N PRO A 35 -5.83 -23.21 -4.96
CA PRO A 35 -4.58 -23.18 -4.19
C PRO A 35 -3.46 -22.34 -4.83
N LYS A 36 -3.47 -22.21 -6.17
CA LYS A 36 -2.53 -21.36 -6.93
C LYS A 36 -2.82 -19.86 -6.77
N GLN A 37 -4.09 -19.49 -6.58
CA GLN A 37 -4.49 -18.11 -6.32
C GLN A 37 -4.11 -17.72 -4.88
N ILE A 38 -4.42 -18.58 -3.91
CA ILE A 38 -4.04 -18.40 -2.50
C ILE A 38 -2.51 -18.20 -2.36
N SER A 39 -1.69 -18.94 -3.11
CA SER A 39 -0.23 -18.77 -3.07
C SER A 39 0.25 -17.46 -3.70
N LEU A 40 -0.39 -17.00 -4.78
CA LEU A 40 -0.07 -15.72 -5.44
C LEU A 40 -0.47 -14.51 -4.59
N ASP A 41 -1.64 -14.56 -3.97
CA ASP A 41 -2.15 -13.52 -3.07
C ASP A 41 -1.23 -13.39 -1.84
N LYS A 42 -0.80 -14.52 -1.27
CA LYS A 42 0.17 -14.55 -0.16
C LYS A 42 1.51 -13.91 -0.54
N VAL A 43 2.12 -14.31 -1.67
CA VAL A 43 3.40 -13.73 -2.13
C VAL A 43 3.26 -12.23 -2.42
N THR A 44 2.12 -11.81 -2.96
CA THR A 44 1.83 -10.39 -3.21
C THR A 44 1.73 -9.61 -1.90
N SER A 45 1.03 -10.15 -0.89
CA SER A 45 0.95 -9.55 0.46
C SER A 45 2.33 -9.44 1.11
N GLU A 46 3.14 -10.50 1.07
CA GLU A 46 4.50 -10.49 1.64
C GLU A 46 5.40 -9.41 1.00
N LYS A 47 5.25 -9.17 -0.32
CA LYS A 47 5.96 -8.08 -1.01
C LYS A 47 5.41 -6.69 -0.71
N ILE A 48 4.09 -6.54 -0.59
CA ILE A 48 3.45 -5.27 -0.16
C ILE A 48 3.99 -4.86 1.22
N ASP A 49 4.06 -5.81 2.16
CA ASP A 49 4.61 -5.58 3.49
C ASP A 49 6.12 -5.33 3.45
N MET A 50 6.89 -6.11 2.67
CA MET A 50 8.34 -5.96 2.57
C MET A 50 8.77 -4.58 2.04
N TYR A 51 8.07 -4.04 1.04
CA TYR A 51 8.36 -2.72 0.47
C TYR A 51 7.44 -1.60 0.99
N GLN A 52 6.63 -1.90 2.02
CA GLN A 52 5.72 -0.96 2.69
C GLN A 52 4.79 -0.22 1.72
N LEU A 53 4.34 -0.88 0.65
CA LEU A 53 3.61 -0.26 -0.47
C LEU A 53 2.22 0.27 -0.06
N ASN A 54 1.64 -0.24 1.02
CA ASN A 54 0.43 0.30 1.64
C ASN A 54 0.58 1.78 2.03
N GLN A 55 1.80 2.25 2.34
CA GLN A 55 2.07 3.65 2.66
C GLN A 55 2.08 4.59 1.44
N ILE A 56 2.04 4.04 0.22
CA ILE A 56 2.02 4.80 -1.05
C ILE A 56 0.93 4.37 -2.02
N GLN A 57 0.05 3.43 -1.66
CA GLN A 57 -0.94 2.86 -2.58
C GLN A 57 -1.86 3.90 -3.24
N ASP A 58 -2.18 5.00 -2.55
CA ASP A 58 -2.98 6.12 -3.08
C ASP A 58 -2.27 6.98 -4.13
N THR A 59 -0.95 6.82 -4.32
CA THR A 59 -0.20 7.51 -5.38
C THR A 59 -0.19 6.74 -6.71
N PHE A 60 -0.59 5.47 -6.70
CA PHE A 60 -0.58 4.65 -7.91
C PHE A 60 -1.69 5.05 -8.89
N THR A 61 -1.32 5.06 -10.17
CA THR A 61 -2.30 5.08 -11.25
C THR A 61 -3.05 3.74 -11.22
N LYS A 62 -4.38 3.80 -11.34
CA LYS A 62 -5.27 2.64 -11.28
C LYS A 62 -5.28 1.88 -12.61
N ASN A 63 -5.60 0.59 -12.56
CA ASN A 63 -5.73 -0.29 -13.72
C ASN A 63 -4.49 -0.32 -14.64
N THR A 64 -3.29 -0.16 -14.06
CA THR A 64 -2.04 -0.14 -14.83
C THR A 64 -0.89 -0.70 -14.01
N GLU A 65 0.20 -0.95 -14.71
CA GLU A 65 1.53 -1.16 -14.14
C GLU A 65 2.13 0.21 -13.73
N ASN A 66 2.72 0.26 -12.53
CA ASN A 66 3.36 1.44 -11.96
C ASN A 66 4.82 1.11 -11.66
N GLN A 67 5.75 1.92 -12.14
CA GLN A 67 7.19 1.78 -11.85
C GLN A 67 7.53 2.51 -10.55
N VAL A 68 8.16 1.80 -9.62
CA VAL A 68 8.46 2.29 -8.26
C VAL A 68 9.87 1.87 -7.87
N THR A 69 10.77 2.83 -7.63
CA THR A 69 12.04 2.54 -6.97
C THR A 69 11.84 2.62 -5.46
N PHE A 70 12.02 1.51 -4.73
CA PHE A 70 12.06 1.50 -3.26
C PHE A 70 13.51 1.65 -2.77
N TYR A 71 13.71 2.46 -1.73
CA TYR A 71 15.01 2.73 -1.13
C TYR A 71 15.00 2.36 0.35
N TRP A 72 16.07 1.70 0.82
CA TRP A 72 16.30 1.40 2.23
C TRP A 72 17.74 1.76 2.61
N LYS A 73 18.00 1.94 3.91
CA LYS A 73 19.37 2.02 4.44
C LYS A 73 19.80 0.63 4.93
N ASN A 74 20.95 0.15 4.47
CA ASN A 74 21.50 -1.12 4.93
C ASN A 74 22.10 -1.00 6.36
N THR A 75 22.68 -2.07 6.90
CA THR A 75 23.24 -2.07 8.27
C THR A 75 24.43 -1.13 8.48
N GLN A 76 25.03 -0.61 7.40
CA GLN A 76 26.10 0.38 7.42
C GLN A 76 25.58 1.81 7.19
N GLY A 77 24.26 2.00 7.06
CA GLY A 77 23.61 3.29 6.80
C GLY A 77 23.64 3.72 5.33
N ILE A 78 24.19 2.90 4.43
CA ILE A 78 24.27 3.17 2.99
C ILE A 78 22.88 2.99 2.37
N GLU A 79 22.46 3.93 1.53
CA GLU A 79 21.19 3.84 0.80
C GLU A 79 21.33 2.86 -0.37
N GLU A 80 20.52 1.80 -0.36
CA GLU A 80 20.36 0.82 -1.43
C GLU A 80 18.97 0.97 -2.05
N ALA A 81 18.80 0.49 -3.29
CA ALA A 81 17.58 0.67 -4.05
C ALA A 81 17.18 -0.61 -4.82
N ILE A 82 15.88 -0.75 -5.09
CA ILE A 82 15.35 -1.75 -6.01
C ILE A 82 14.19 -1.18 -6.81
N ASP A 83 14.19 -1.46 -8.12
CA ASP A 83 13.06 -1.13 -8.98
C ASP A 83 12.00 -2.22 -8.90
N LEU A 84 10.75 -1.78 -8.78
CA LEU A 84 9.57 -2.62 -8.62
C LEU A 84 8.55 -2.26 -9.69
N SER A 85 7.97 -3.28 -10.30
CA SER A 85 6.76 -3.16 -11.09
C SER A 85 5.56 -3.54 -10.23
N VAL A 86 4.65 -2.58 -10.02
CA VAL A 86 3.46 -2.72 -9.17
C VAL A 86 2.20 -2.58 -10.01
N ARG A 87 1.44 -3.67 -10.18
CA ARG A 87 0.17 -3.64 -10.92
C ARG A 87 -0.98 -3.33 -9.99
N THR A 88 -1.90 -2.47 -10.44
CA THR A 88 -3.13 -2.16 -9.73
C THR A 88 -4.39 -2.53 -10.52
N ASP A 89 -5.49 -2.81 -9.79
CA ASP A 89 -6.83 -2.96 -10.37
C ASP A 89 -7.52 -1.59 -10.62
N ALA A 90 -8.74 -1.62 -11.14
CA ALA A 90 -9.57 -0.42 -11.37
C ALA A 90 -10.00 0.32 -10.08
N ARG A 91 -9.92 -0.32 -8.91
CA ARG A 91 -10.20 0.30 -7.60
C ARG A 91 -8.95 0.97 -7.02
N GLY A 92 -7.76 0.53 -7.41
CA GLY A 92 -6.46 0.95 -6.90
C GLY A 92 -5.85 -0.06 -5.92
N ASN A 93 -6.34 -1.29 -5.87
CA ASN A 93 -5.74 -2.37 -5.09
C ASN A 93 -4.51 -2.91 -5.82
N ILE A 94 -3.45 -3.24 -5.07
CA ILE A 94 -2.25 -3.87 -5.63
C ILE A 94 -2.57 -5.34 -5.93
N THR A 95 -2.37 -5.78 -7.17
CA THR A 95 -2.66 -7.16 -7.61
C THR A 95 -1.41 -7.99 -7.86
N SER A 96 -0.25 -7.36 -8.03
CA SER A 96 1.04 -8.04 -8.16
C SER A 96 2.21 -7.09 -7.92
N VAL A 97 3.31 -7.61 -7.36
CA VAL A 97 4.56 -6.87 -7.14
C VAL A 97 5.74 -7.69 -7.67
N ASN A 98 6.40 -7.18 -8.71
CA ASN A 98 7.56 -7.82 -9.33
C ASN A 98 8.82 -7.00 -9.08
N GLU A 99 9.93 -7.67 -8.78
CA GLU A 99 11.25 -7.02 -8.69
C GLU A 99 11.83 -6.92 -10.11
N VAL A 100 12.15 -5.71 -10.56
CA VAL A 100 12.69 -5.44 -11.90
C VAL A 100 14.21 -5.48 -11.82
N THR A 101 14.76 -6.68 -11.79
CA THR A 101 16.21 -6.87 -11.80
C THR A 101 16.73 -6.73 -13.23
N THR A 102 17.59 -5.76 -13.50
CA THR A 102 18.46 -5.81 -14.68
C THR A 102 19.43 -6.97 -14.51
N HIS A 103 19.19 -8.06 -15.25
CA HIS A 103 20.01 -9.24 -15.54
C HIS A 103 21.22 -9.55 -14.61
N ASP A 104 21.17 -10.76 -14.02
CA ASP A 104 22.29 -11.66 -13.62
C ASP A 104 22.35 -12.15 -12.16
N ASN A 105 21.71 -11.48 -11.19
CA ASN A 105 21.73 -11.90 -9.76
C ASN A 105 20.40 -12.50 -9.26
N LEU A 106 19.82 -13.40 -10.07
CA LEU A 106 18.45 -13.91 -9.90
C LEU A 106 18.29 -15.06 -8.87
N VAL A 107 19.37 -15.55 -8.26
CA VAL A 107 19.32 -16.70 -7.33
C VAL A 107 19.80 -16.36 -5.91
N ASP A 108 20.81 -15.49 -5.77
CA ASP A 108 21.42 -15.17 -4.46
C ASP A 108 20.64 -14.10 -3.65
N SER A 109 19.78 -13.33 -4.32
CA SER A 109 19.04 -12.19 -3.74
C SER A 109 17.86 -12.60 -2.86
N LEU A 110 17.24 -13.75 -3.12
CA LEU A 110 16.12 -14.29 -2.33
C LEU A 110 16.57 -14.80 -0.94
N VAL A 111 17.85 -15.11 -0.76
CA VAL A 111 18.37 -15.75 0.47
C VAL A 111 19.01 -14.74 1.43
N LYS A 112 19.46 -13.56 0.95
CA LYS A 112 20.17 -12.57 1.78
C LYS A 112 19.32 -11.38 2.26
N LYS A 113 18.11 -11.18 1.71
CA LYS A 113 17.15 -10.21 2.28
C LYS A 113 16.53 -10.75 3.56
N LYS A 114 17.26 -10.64 4.69
CA LYS A 114 16.61 -10.28 5.96
C LYS A 114 15.61 -9.17 5.65
N LYS A 115 14.37 -9.29 6.13
CA LYS A 115 13.33 -8.24 6.05
C LYS A 115 14.03 -6.87 6.16
N PRO A 116 13.87 -5.93 5.21
CA PRO A 116 14.62 -4.67 5.19
C PRO A 116 14.58 -4.11 6.59
N GLY A 117 15.78 -4.03 7.19
CA GLY A 117 15.92 -4.20 8.63
C GLY A 117 14.96 -3.28 9.35
N LYS A 118 14.05 -3.86 10.17
CA LYS A 118 13.10 -3.10 11.02
C LYS A 118 13.85 -1.85 11.49
N PRO A 119 13.45 -0.63 11.07
CA PRO A 119 14.31 0.55 11.20
C PRO A 119 14.84 0.57 12.62
N GLY A 120 16.18 0.55 12.72
CA GLY A 120 16.88 0.02 13.89
C GLY A 120 16.28 0.56 15.18
N LYS A 121 16.09 -0.31 16.19
CA LYS A 121 15.27 -0.13 17.42
C LYS A 121 15.74 1.00 18.36
N GLY A 122 15.97 2.20 17.83
CA GLY A 122 15.79 3.45 18.54
C GLY A 122 14.30 3.75 18.64
N SER A 123 13.91 4.45 19.70
CA SER A 123 12.56 5.01 19.82
C SER A 123 12.28 5.92 18.62
N SER A 124 11.10 5.81 18.01
CA SER A 124 10.59 6.84 17.08
C SER A 124 10.76 8.22 17.73
N PRO A 125 11.20 9.25 16.99
CA PRO A 125 11.40 10.57 17.59
C PRO A 125 10.07 11.11 18.11
N LYS A 126 10.11 11.76 19.27
CA LYS A 126 8.93 12.44 19.84
C LYS A 126 8.37 13.45 18.84
N VAL A 127 7.05 13.62 18.85
CA VAL A 127 6.37 14.65 18.06
C VAL A 127 6.98 16.03 18.38
N PRO A 128 7.55 16.74 17.39
CA PRO A 128 8.06 18.08 17.58
C PRO A 128 6.94 19.06 17.97
N TYR A 129 7.11 19.77 19.08
CA TYR A 129 6.13 20.75 19.57
C TYR A 129 6.44 22.16 19.06
N LYS A 130 5.41 22.89 18.64
CA LYS A 130 5.45 24.33 18.38
C LYS A 130 4.05 24.92 18.53
N LEU A 131 3.90 25.90 19.42
CA LEU A 131 2.63 26.58 19.65
C LEU A 131 2.03 27.11 18.33
N ASN A 132 0.77 26.75 18.07
CA ASN A 132 0.02 27.00 16.84
C ASN A 132 0.71 26.49 15.54
N GLY A 133 1.65 25.55 15.65
CA GLY A 133 2.48 25.06 14.56
C GLY A 133 1.68 24.44 13.40
N GLY A 134 0.57 23.76 13.69
CA GLY A 134 -0.36 23.18 12.72
C GLY A 134 -1.27 24.20 12.01
N THR A 135 -1.31 25.46 12.47
CA THR A 135 -2.14 26.53 11.88
C THR A 135 -1.34 27.57 11.08
N ASN A 136 -0.03 27.66 11.32
CA ASN A 136 0.83 28.67 10.72
C ASN A 136 1.36 28.21 9.34
N LYS A 137 0.93 28.93 8.30
CA LYS A 137 1.30 28.74 6.89
C LYS A 137 2.81 28.61 6.65
N SER A 138 3.65 29.34 7.38
CA SER A 138 5.11 29.31 7.17
C SER A 138 5.78 27.98 7.57
N ASN A 139 5.08 27.08 8.25
CA ASN A 139 5.61 25.76 8.60
C ASN A 139 5.42 24.72 7.48
N PHE A 140 4.49 24.96 6.55
CA PHE A 140 4.14 24.03 5.48
C PHE A 140 5.10 24.17 4.29
N ILE A 141 5.22 23.13 3.47
CA ILE A 141 6.12 23.13 2.31
C ILE A 141 5.67 24.12 1.21
N ASN A 142 4.36 24.32 1.06
CA ASN A 142 3.74 25.24 0.11
C ASN A 142 2.27 25.50 0.49
N GLU A 143 1.60 26.32 -0.33
CA GLU A 143 0.19 26.69 -0.16
C GLU A 143 -0.78 25.51 -0.31
N HIS A 144 -0.46 24.55 -1.20
CA HIS A 144 -1.28 23.37 -1.43
C HIS A 144 -1.38 22.51 -0.16
N ALA A 145 -0.23 22.19 0.45
CA ALA A 145 -0.17 21.44 1.71
C ALA A 145 -0.87 22.20 2.84
N TYR A 146 -0.66 23.52 2.95
CA TYR A 146 -1.32 24.35 3.96
C TYR A 146 -2.84 24.29 3.87
N ASN A 147 -3.41 24.55 2.69
CA ASN A 147 -4.86 24.63 2.53
C ASN A 147 -5.57 23.28 2.63
N ARG A 148 -4.86 22.15 2.40
CA ARG A 148 -5.41 20.82 2.64
C ARG A 148 -5.29 20.32 4.08
N HIS A 149 -4.15 20.55 4.73
CA HIS A 149 -3.73 19.79 5.91
C HIS A 149 -3.50 20.61 7.18
N LYS A 150 -3.71 21.94 7.15
CA LYS A 150 -3.69 22.77 8.37
C LYS A 150 -4.75 22.31 9.38
N TYR A 151 -4.45 22.53 10.66
CA TYR A 151 -5.44 22.44 11.72
C TYR A 151 -6.54 23.49 11.51
N ASN A 152 -7.79 23.04 11.36
CA ASN A 152 -8.98 23.89 11.33
C ASN A 152 -10.05 23.28 12.25
N PRO A 153 -10.34 23.84 13.44
CA PRO A 153 -11.32 23.29 14.37
C PRO A 153 -12.77 23.31 13.85
N LYS A 154 -13.03 23.99 12.72
CA LYS A 154 -14.34 24.02 12.06
C LYS A 154 -14.52 22.89 11.02
N GLU A 155 -13.47 22.15 10.70
CA GLU A 155 -13.51 21.04 9.74
C GLU A 155 -13.10 19.74 10.45
N LYS A 156 -13.90 18.68 10.28
CA LYS A 156 -13.51 17.36 10.78
C LYS A 156 -12.37 16.79 9.94
N SER A 157 -11.33 16.27 10.58
CA SER A 157 -10.25 15.57 9.88
C SER A 157 -10.71 14.20 9.40
N THR A 158 -10.26 13.75 8.22
CA THR A 158 -10.66 12.46 7.63
C THR A 158 -9.46 11.70 7.09
N SER A 159 -9.62 10.40 6.82
CA SER A 159 -8.56 9.56 6.26
C SER A 159 -8.06 10.01 4.87
N SER A 160 -8.88 10.75 4.10
CA SER A 160 -8.50 11.31 2.79
C SER A 160 -8.11 12.80 2.83
N LYS A 161 -8.43 13.50 3.94
CA LYS A 161 -8.06 14.89 4.21
C LYS A 161 -7.67 15.03 5.68
N THR A 162 -6.50 14.50 6.01
CA THR A 162 -5.93 14.57 7.36
C THR A 162 -5.47 15.98 7.68
N GLN A 163 -5.60 16.38 8.94
CA GLN A 163 -5.13 17.65 9.48
C GLN A 163 -4.08 17.42 10.57
N TYR A 164 -3.04 18.25 10.62
CA TYR A 164 -2.10 18.25 11.74
C TYR A 164 -2.78 18.63 13.06
N GLY A 165 -2.22 18.16 14.18
CA GLY A 165 -2.54 18.70 15.50
C GLY A 165 -2.16 20.19 15.63
N ARG A 166 -2.91 20.93 16.44
CA ARG A 166 -2.76 22.40 16.59
C ARG A 166 -1.33 22.86 16.86
N ASP A 167 -0.65 22.22 17.81
CA ASP A 167 0.64 22.65 18.35
C ASP A 167 1.81 21.75 17.91
N VAL A 168 1.69 21.15 16.73
CA VAL A 168 2.70 20.31 16.09
C VAL A 168 3.63 21.17 15.22
N ASP A 169 4.96 21.03 15.35
CA ASP A 169 5.90 21.66 14.42
C ASP A 169 5.94 20.93 13.07
N VAL A 170 5.01 21.33 12.20
CA VAL A 170 4.86 20.86 10.82
C VAL A 170 6.14 21.02 9.98
N LYS A 171 6.98 22.04 10.27
CA LYS A 171 8.25 22.23 9.57
C LYS A 171 9.27 21.21 10.05
N LYS A 172 9.42 21.06 11.37
CA LYS A 172 10.38 20.10 11.94
C LYS A 172 10.01 18.65 11.62
N LEU A 173 8.71 18.31 11.59
CA LEU A 173 8.22 17.02 11.10
C LEU A 173 8.68 16.73 9.67
N ARG A 174 8.55 17.69 8.74
CA ARG A 174 9.02 17.54 7.35
C ARG A 174 10.53 17.29 7.30
N GLU A 175 11.30 18.15 7.97
CA GLU A 175 12.77 18.06 7.98
C GLU A 175 13.25 16.70 8.49
N GLU A 176 12.69 16.24 9.61
CA GLU A 176 12.99 14.95 10.23
C GLU A 176 12.56 13.77 9.34
N THR A 177 11.39 13.87 8.69
CA THR A 177 10.88 12.83 7.77
C THR A 177 11.73 12.72 6.51
N MET A 178 12.33 13.80 6.03
CA MET A 178 13.16 13.79 4.82
C MET A 178 14.61 13.35 5.10
N HIS A 179 15.21 13.76 6.23
CA HIS A 179 16.60 13.38 6.56
C HIS A 179 16.68 11.96 7.15
N ASN A 180 15.76 11.63 8.05
CA ASN A 180 15.75 10.39 8.83
C ASN A 180 14.54 9.52 8.49
N TYR A 181 14.16 9.47 7.21
CA TYR A 181 13.06 8.63 6.72
C TYR A 181 13.22 7.17 7.17
N GLU A 182 12.10 6.49 7.37
CA GLU A 182 12.06 5.04 7.58
C GLU A 182 11.89 4.32 6.25
N ASN A 183 11.02 4.86 5.38
CA ASN A 183 10.81 4.37 4.03
C ASN A 183 10.89 5.52 3.02
N LYS A 184 11.44 5.22 1.84
CA LYS A 184 11.56 6.16 0.72
C LYS A 184 11.23 5.43 -0.58
N TRP A 185 10.46 6.10 -1.45
CA TRP A 185 10.15 5.62 -2.79
C TRP A 185 10.33 6.74 -3.80
N SER A 186 10.66 6.40 -5.04
CA SER A 186 10.49 7.30 -6.19
C SER A 186 9.58 6.67 -7.23
N GLN A 187 8.81 7.51 -7.91
CA GLN A 187 7.91 7.12 -8.99
C GLN A 187 8.08 8.10 -10.14
N THR A 188 7.88 7.62 -11.36
CA THR A 188 7.82 8.46 -12.57
C THR A 188 6.48 8.18 -13.24
N ASP A 189 5.67 9.21 -13.45
CA ASP A 189 4.39 9.05 -14.17
C ASP A 189 4.61 8.88 -15.69
N ASN A 190 3.55 8.51 -16.42
CA ASN A 190 3.60 8.32 -17.87
C ASN A 190 3.92 9.60 -18.67
N LYS A 191 4.04 10.77 -18.01
CA LYS A 191 4.43 12.05 -18.59
C LYS A 191 5.88 12.44 -18.21
N GLY A 192 6.61 11.56 -17.53
CA GLY A 192 7.97 11.81 -17.06
C GLY A 192 8.07 12.62 -15.77
N ASN A 193 6.94 12.94 -15.10
CA ASN A 193 7.01 13.67 -13.83
C ASN A 193 7.50 12.73 -12.73
N ARG A 194 8.63 13.08 -12.13
CA ARG A 194 9.20 12.34 -11.01
C ARG A 194 8.66 12.86 -9.69
N THR A 195 8.28 11.94 -8.81
CA THR A 195 8.02 12.21 -7.40
C THR A 195 8.97 11.39 -6.51
N THR A 196 9.26 11.90 -5.32
CA THR A 196 9.89 11.14 -4.25
C THR A 196 9.06 11.25 -2.99
N THR A 197 8.68 10.11 -2.45
CA THR A 197 7.86 9.98 -1.26
C THR A 197 8.72 9.52 -0.10
N TYR A 198 8.61 10.19 1.04
CA TYR A 198 9.27 9.85 2.30
C TYR A 198 8.21 9.58 3.36
N ALA A 199 8.40 8.55 4.18
CA ALA A 199 7.54 8.26 5.32
C ALA A 199 8.36 8.02 6.60
N LYS A 200 7.77 8.41 7.74
CA LYS A 200 8.36 8.26 9.07
C LYS A 200 7.30 8.19 10.16
N GLN A 201 7.49 7.32 11.15
CA GLN A 201 6.69 7.24 12.36
C GLN A 201 7.29 8.08 13.50
N PHE A 202 6.41 8.72 14.30
CA PHE A 202 6.76 9.50 15.47
C PHE A 202 6.20 8.87 16.76
N ASP A 203 6.86 9.13 17.89
CA ASP A 203 6.34 8.76 19.21
C ASP A 203 5.28 9.78 19.67
N GLY A 204 4.03 9.51 19.27
CA GLY A 204 2.84 10.30 19.58
C GLY A 204 1.95 10.58 18.37
N ASN A 205 0.75 11.09 18.63
CA ASN A 205 -0.19 11.52 17.58
C ASN A 205 0.23 12.89 17.00
N ILE A 206 0.35 12.97 15.67
CA ILE A 206 0.68 14.20 14.93
C ILE A 206 -0.54 14.88 14.27
N SER A 207 -1.72 14.27 14.39
CA SER A 207 -2.99 14.65 13.76
C SER A 207 -4.01 15.15 14.80
N THR A 208 -5.19 15.62 14.36
CA THR A 208 -6.36 15.70 15.25
C THR A 208 -6.82 14.30 15.68
N SER A 209 -7.66 14.23 16.72
CA SER A 209 -8.25 12.99 17.25
C SER A 209 -9.12 12.25 16.22
N ASP A 210 -9.81 12.96 15.32
CA ASP A 210 -10.71 12.35 14.32
C ASP A 210 -9.99 11.41 13.34
N SER A 211 -8.69 11.65 13.10
CA SER A 211 -7.84 10.85 12.24
C SER A 211 -6.47 10.62 12.88
N SER A 212 -6.46 10.31 14.18
CA SER A 212 -5.25 10.10 14.97
C SER A 212 -4.26 9.17 14.26
N THR A 213 -3.01 9.62 14.13
CA THR A 213 -1.91 8.85 13.50
C THR A 213 -0.56 9.35 13.99
N SER A 214 0.41 8.45 14.05
CA SER A 214 1.82 8.71 14.30
C SER A 214 2.67 8.76 13.03
N HIS A 215 2.11 8.40 11.88
CA HIS A 215 2.82 8.35 10.60
C HIS A 215 2.75 9.69 9.88
N HIS A 216 3.89 10.18 9.41
CA HIS A 216 4.01 11.37 8.58
C HIS A 216 4.47 10.98 7.18
N ARG A 217 3.91 11.62 6.14
CA ARG A 217 4.33 11.46 4.75
C ARG A 217 4.66 12.81 4.11
N VAL A 218 5.75 12.85 3.36
CA VAL A 218 6.15 13.98 2.52
C VAL A 218 6.30 13.49 1.09
N ILE A 219 5.67 14.18 0.14
CA ILE A 219 5.79 13.89 -1.30
C ILE A 219 6.40 15.12 -1.96
N ILE A 220 7.61 14.97 -2.48
CA ILE A 220 8.29 15.97 -3.30
C ILE A 220 7.96 15.69 -4.76
N ASN A 221 7.41 16.69 -5.45
CA ASN A 221 7.25 16.68 -6.90
C ASN A 221 8.39 17.48 -7.51
N HIS A 222 9.20 16.82 -8.35
CA HIS A 222 10.41 17.41 -8.93
C HIS A 222 10.14 18.25 -10.18
N SER A 223 8.99 18.08 -10.82
CA SER A 223 8.56 18.88 -11.97
C SER A 223 7.84 20.18 -11.56
N ASP A 224 7.10 20.14 -10.44
CA ASP A 224 6.30 21.25 -9.95
C ASP A 224 6.27 21.27 -8.42
N SER A 225 7.07 22.16 -7.82
CA SER A 225 7.18 22.31 -6.36
C SER A 225 5.88 22.77 -5.69
N SER A 226 4.97 23.43 -6.41
CA SER A 226 3.64 23.83 -5.90
C SER A 226 2.72 22.61 -5.64
N ARG A 227 3.03 21.48 -6.29
CA ARG A 227 2.33 20.20 -6.14
C ARG A 227 3.00 19.23 -5.16
N SER A 228 4.11 19.64 -4.54
CA SER A 228 4.65 18.91 -3.39
C SER A 228 3.66 18.97 -2.21
N THR A 229 3.71 18.02 -1.29
CA THR A 229 2.79 18.01 -0.14
C THR A 229 3.40 17.32 1.08
N GLN A 230 2.84 17.59 2.24
CA GLN A 230 3.18 16.94 3.51
C GLN A 230 1.92 16.81 4.38
N PHE A 231 1.74 15.68 5.04
CA PHE A 231 0.55 15.42 5.85
C PHE A 231 0.72 14.26 6.83
N PRO A 232 -0.11 14.20 7.89
CA PRO A 232 -0.30 12.98 8.67
C PRO A 232 -0.87 11.87 7.77
N LEU A 233 -0.17 10.75 7.66
CA LEU A 233 -0.62 9.59 6.89
C LEU A 233 -1.55 8.74 7.75
N TYR A 234 -2.84 8.72 7.42
CA TYR A 234 -3.79 7.80 8.04
C TYR A 234 -3.76 6.46 7.30
N LEU A 235 -3.10 5.47 7.90
CA LEU A 235 -3.21 4.09 7.47
C LEU A 235 -4.53 3.51 8.02
N LYS A 236 -5.30 2.84 7.16
CA LYS A 236 -6.43 2.03 7.63
C LYS A 236 -5.87 0.76 8.26
N ASN A 237 -6.23 0.53 9.52
CA ASN A 237 -6.11 -0.78 10.19
C ASN A 237 -7.19 -1.73 9.67
#